data_AF-A0A7K1XYN3-F1
#
_entry.id   AF-A0A7K1XYN3-F1
#
_cell.length_a   1.000
_cell.length_b   1.000
_cell.length_c   1.000
_cell.angle_alpha   90.00
_cell.angle_beta   90.00
_cell.angle_gamma   90.00
#
_symmetry.space_group_name_H-M   'P 1'
#
loop_
_entity.id
_entity.type
_entity.pdbx_description
1 polymer ?
#
loop_
_entity_poly.entity_id
_entity_poly.type
_entity_poly.pdbx_seq_one_letter_code
_entity_poly.pdbx_strand_id
1 'polypeptide(L)'
;MPKVTEQDVVTFLEEKVQSLHAELKKAQELLQVFTGTLSATQTNAFKSPVLPLSGAKRGRKPRPAGADSAMIVAPAEFHPKAKMELKVAYALSQTGPAFKEEVTRVLNDLDPEADPKKLDKDVTVKLSSLYKKGRINAVREGRKYKYSL
;
A
#
# COMPACT_ATOMS: atom_id res chain seq x y z
N MET A 1 -27.85 6.49 40.39
CA MET A 1 -27.41 5.95 39.08
C MET A 1 -28.42 6.43 38.04
N PRO A 2 -28.01 7.12 36.96
CA PRO A 2 -28.94 7.56 35.92
C PRO A 2 -29.55 6.33 35.26
N LYS A 3 -30.89 6.24 35.26
CA LYS A 3 -31.62 5.19 34.55
C LYS A 3 -31.65 5.61 33.08
N VAL A 4 -30.79 5.00 32.27
CA VAL A 4 -30.89 5.11 30.80
C VAL A 4 -32.27 4.58 30.42
N THR A 5 -33.09 5.41 29.80
CA THR A 5 -34.42 5.01 29.34
C THR A 5 -34.32 4.38 27.96
N GLU A 6 -35.30 3.56 27.60
CA GLU A 6 -35.38 2.99 26.25
C GLU A 6 -35.40 4.10 25.18
N GLN A 7 -35.99 5.25 25.50
CA GLN A 7 -36.01 6.42 24.64
C GLN A 7 -34.60 6.99 24.38
N ASP A 8 -33.72 6.99 25.38
CA ASP A 8 -32.33 7.44 25.23
C ASP A 8 -31.51 6.48 24.35
N VAL A 9 -31.86 5.20 24.36
CA VAL A 9 -31.23 4.20 23.48
C VAL A 9 -31.67 4.42 22.04
N VAL A 10 -32.96 4.69 21.82
CA VAL A 10 -33.51 4.96 20.49
C VAL A 10 -32.89 6.23 19.90
N THR A 11 -32.82 7.33 20.66
CA THR A 11 -32.21 8.59 20.17
C THR A 11 -30.73 8.41 19.85
N PHE A 12 -29.98 7.71 20.69
CA PHE A 12 -28.57 7.39 20.40
C PHE A 12 -28.41 6.57 19.12
N LEU A 13 -29.27 5.57 18.90
CA LEU A 13 -29.24 4.76 17.69
C LEU A 13 -29.60 5.57 16.44
N GLU A 14 -30.59 6.47 16.52
CA GLU A 14 -30.94 7.37 15.43
C GLU A 14 -29.81 8.33 15.08
N GLU A 15 -29.19 8.97 16.08
CA GLU A 15 -28.00 9.81 15.89
C GLU A 15 -26.86 9.02 15.26
N LYS A 16 -26.67 7.76 15.67
CA LYS A 16 -25.64 6.89 15.12
C LYS A 16 -25.91 6.54 13.67
N VAL A 17 -27.15 6.24 13.31
CA VAL A 17 -27.58 5.99 11.92
C VAL A 17 -27.37 7.22 11.05
N GLN A 18 -27.71 8.42 11.54
CA GLN A 18 -27.49 9.68 10.83
C GLN A 18 -25.99 9.95 10.60
N SER A 19 -25.16 9.74 11.62
CA SER A 19 -23.70 9.86 11.52
C SER A 19 -23.12 8.92 10.46
N LEU A 20 -23.54 7.65 10.45
CA LEU A 20 -23.10 6.67 9.45
C LEU A 20 -23.55 7.04 8.03
N HIS A 21 -24.78 7.54 7.87
CA HIS A 21 -25.25 8.04 6.57
C HIS A 21 -24.44 9.23 6.06
N ALA A 22 -24.03 10.15 6.94
CA ALA A 22 -23.18 11.28 6.56
C ALA A 22 -21.79 10.81 6.12
N GLU A 23 -21.22 9.80 6.77
CA GLU A 23 -19.95 9.18 6.37
C GLU A 23 -20.06 8.47 5.01
N LEU A 24 -21.13 7.72 4.78
CA LEU A 24 -21.39 7.08 3.50
C LEU A 24 -21.53 8.08 2.35
N LYS A 25 -22.23 9.20 2.57
CA LYS A 25 -22.34 10.27 1.56
C LYS A 25 -20.97 10.84 1.19
N LYS A 26 -20.11 11.15 2.17
CA LYS A 26 -18.74 11.63 1.91
C LYS A 26 -17.92 10.61 1.13
N ALA A 27 -18.02 9.32 1.47
CA ALA A 27 -17.33 8.27 0.74
C ALA A 27 -17.83 8.16 -0.70
N GLN A 28 -19.15 8.30 -0.94
CA GLN A 28 -19.74 8.32 -2.27
C GLN A 28 -19.31 9.53 -3.09
N GLU A 29 -19.26 10.73 -2.50
CA GLU A 29 -18.76 11.94 -3.17
C GLU A 29 -17.31 11.76 -3.62
N LEU A 30 -16.45 11.21 -2.74
CA LEU A 30 -15.07 10.89 -3.09
C LEU A 30 -14.99 9.85 -4.21
N LEU A 31 -15.80 8.80 -4.15
CA LEU A 31 -15.87 7.81 -5.22
C LEU A 31 -16.30 8.44 -6.54
N GLN A 32 -17.29 9.32 -6.55
CA GLN A 32 -17.73 10.04 -7.76
C GLN A 32 -16.64 10.94 -8.35
N VAL A 33 -15.81 11.55 -7.51
CA VAL A 33 -14.59 12.28 -7.94
C VAL A 33 -13.59 11.32 -8.60
N PHE A 34 -13.39 10.13 -8.04
CA PHE A 34 -12.47 9.13 -8.61
C PHE A 34 -13.01 8.45 -9.88
N THR A 35 -14.32 8.23 -9.98
CA THR A 35 -14.96 7.63 -11.15
C THR A 35 -15.25 8.64 -12.26
N GLY A 36 -14.91 9.92 -12.06
CA GLY A 36 -15.05 10.96 -13.08
C GLY A 36 -16.49 11.29 -13.47
N THR A 37 -17.47 10.93 -12.63
CA THR A 37 -18.89 11.14 -12.91
C THR A 37 -19.39 12.52 -12.48
N LEU A 38 -18.57 13.31 -11.79
CA LEU A 38 -18.84 14.73 -11.53
C LEU A 38 -17.95 15.60 -12.41
N SER A 39 -18.54 16.07 -13.50
CA SER A 39 -18.02 17.16 -14.32
C SER A 39 -17.74 18.38 -13.43
N ALA A 40 -16.53 18.90 -13.58
CA ALA A 40 -16.04 20.10 -12.95
C ALA A 40 -17.06 21.23 -13.05
N THR A 41 -17.61 21.65 -11.90
CA THR A 41 -18.23 22.97 -11.80
C THR A 41 -17.78 23.63 -10.50
N GLN A 42 -16.87 24.58 -10.69
CA GLN A 42 -16.59 25.75 -9.84
C GLN A 42 -15.90 25.51 -8.50
N THR A 43 -14.58 25.62 -8.50
CA THR A 43 -13.85 26.20 -7.35
C THR A 43 -13.38 27.60 -7.72
N ASN A 44 -13.97 28.55 -7.00
CA ASN A 44 -13.66 29.96 -7.02
C ASN A 44 -12.19 30.24 -6.71
N ALA A 45 -11.71 31.29 -7.36
CA ALA A 45 -10.41 31.92 -7.19
C ALA A 45 -10.05 32.19 -5.71
N PHE A 46 -9.01 31.50 -5.23
CA PHE A 46 -8.16 32.01 -4.16
C PHE A 46 -6.85 32.49 -4.79
N LYS A 47 -6.77 33.79 -5.06
CA LYS A 47 -5.50 34.50 -5.24
C LYS A 47 -4.96 34.84 -3.86
N SER A 48 -3.84 34.24 -3.48
CA SER A 48 -2.96 34.79 -2.46
C SER A 48 -1.55 34.94 -3.05
N PRO A 49 -0.83 36.03 -2.68
CA PRO A 49 0.42 36.42 -3.33
C PRO A 49 1.58 35.53 -2.87
N VAL A 50 2.39 35.13 -3.85
CA VAL A 50 3.54 34.24 -3.71
C VAL A 50 4.69 34.97 -3.00
N LEU A 51 5.09 34.47 -1.83
CA LEU A 51 6.41 34.71 -1.25
C LEU A 51 7.44 33.77 -1.92
N PRO A 52 8.60 34.25 -2.39
CA PRO A 52 9.59 33.39 -3.02
C PRO A 52 10.44 32.72 -1.94
N LEU A 53 10.08 31.50 -1.52
CA LEU A 53 11.01 30.66 -0.78
C LEU A 53 11.95 29.96 -1.77
N SER A 54 13.13 30.55 -1.86
CA SER A 54 14.39 29.92 -2.21
C SER A 54 14.53 28.53 -1.57
N GLY A 55 14.85 27.54 -2.40
CA GLY A 55 15.60 26.35 -1.97
C GLY A 55 14.81 25.05 -1.83
N ALA A 56 14.62 24.31 -2.92
CA ALA A 56 14.48 22.86 -2.85
C ALA A 56 14.93 22.17 -4.15
N LYS A 57 15.90 21.28 -3.98
CA LYS A 57 16.56 20.37 -4.93
C LYS A 57 15.69 19.94 -6.12
N ARG A 58 16.26 20.08 -7.32
CA ARG A 58 15.75 19.54 -8.61
C ARG A 58 15.23 18.11 -8.43
N GLY A 59 13.91 17.98 -8.29
CA GLY A 59 13.22 16.71 -8.33
C GLY A 59 13.43 16.09 -9.70
N ARG A 60 14.16 14.96 -9.75
CA ARG A 60 14.09 14.06 -10.91
C ARG A 60 12.62 13.70 -11.10
N LYS A 61 12.05 14.08 -12.24
CA LYS A 61 10.73 13.60 -12.67
C LYS A 61 10.70 12.08 -12.53
N PRO A 62 9.68 11.47 -11.89
CA PRO A 62 9.52 10.03 -11.94
C PRO A 62 9.35 9.64 -13.41
N ARG A 63 10.28 8.84 -13.93
CA ARG A 63 10.16 8.26 -15.26
C ARG A 63 8.92 7.34 -15.21
N PRO A 64 7.93 7.50 -16.11
CA PRO A 64 6.83 6.56 -16.18
C PRO A 64 7.40 5.15 -16.38
N ALA A 65 6.80 4.18 -15.71
CA ALA A 65 7.16 2.77 -15.78
C ALA A 65 7.07 2.30 -17.24
N GLY A 66 8.21 2.39 -17.94
CA GLY A 66 8.37 1.84 -19.28
C GLY A 66 8.34 0.33 -19.17
N ALA A 67 7.18 -0.24 -19.48
CA ALA A 67 6.94 -1.19 -20.56
C ALA A 67 7.91 -2.38 -20.80
N ASP A 68 8.78 -2.75 -19.86
CA ASP A 68 9.63 -3.94 -19.96
C ASP A 68 9.68 -4.72 -18.63
N SER A 69 8.59 -4.75 -17.87
CA SER A 69 8.48 -5.61 -16.68
C SER A 69 8.01 -7.00 -17.09
N ALA A 70 8.89 -7.76 -17.75
CA ALA A 70 8.75 -9.21 -17.78
C ALA A 70 8.58 -9.69 -16.34
N MET A 71 7.47 -10.40 -16.07
CA MET A 71 7.26 -11.10 -14.80
C MET A 71 8.56 -11.84 -14.46
N ILE A 72 9.06 -11.67 -13.24
CA ILE A 72 10.23 -12.45 -12.82
C ILE A 72 9.76 -13.89 -12.78
N VAL A 73 10.18 -14.70 -13.75
CA VAL A 73 10.11 -16.15 -13.62
C VAL A 73 11.08 -16.51 -12.50
N ALA A 74 10.55 -17.04 -11.39
CA ALA A 74 11.36 -17.45 -10.27
C ALA A 74 12.42 -18.46 -10.76
N PRO A 75 13.71 -18.24 -10.49
CA PRO A 75 14.73 -19.24 -10.75
C PRO A 75 14.44 -20.48 -9.91
N ALA A 76 14.58 -21.67 -10.50
CA ALA A 76 14.40 -22.95 -9.82
C ALA A 76 15.47 -23.23 -8.73
N GLU A 77 16.56 -22.46 -8.71
CA GLU A 77 17.71 -22.70 -7.83
C GLU A 77 18.03 -21.47 -6.96
N PHE A 78 18.16 -21.71 -5.66
CA PHE A 78 18.61 -20.72 -4.69
C PHE A 78 20.14 -20.61 -4.73
N HIS A 79 20.65 -19.40 -5.00
CA HIS A 79 22.07 -19.12 -4.86
C HIS A 79 22.32 -18.13 -3.72
N PRO A 80 23.16 -18.45 -2.72
CA PRO A 80 23.42 -17.58 -1.57
C PRO A 80 24.15 -16.29 -1.97
N LYS A 81 24.84 -16.28 -3.13
CA LYS A 81 25.47 -15.09 -3.72
C LYS A 81 24.55 -14.31 -4.69
N ALA A 82 23.32 -14.79 -4.95
CA ALA A 82 22.41 -14.09 -5.85
C ALA A 82 21.86 -12.81 -5.24
N LYS A 83 21.45 -11.89 -6.11
CA LYS A 83 20.79 -10.64 -5.74
C LYS A 83 19.57 -10.96 -4.86
N MET A 84 19.37 -10.18 -3.80
CA MET A 84 18.23 -10.33 -2.88
C MET A 84 16.87 -10.40 -3.59
N GLU A 85 16.75 -9.78 -4.76
CA GLU A 85 15.55 -9.84 -5.61
C GLU A 85 15.21 -11.28 -6.06
N LEU A 86 16.22 -12.09 -6.37
CA LEU A 86 16.05 -13.50 -6.76
C LEU A 86 15.70 -14.36 -5.54
N LYS A 87 16.30 -14.07 -4.38
CA LYS A 87 15.98 -14.77 -3.12
C LYS A 87 14.53 -14.52 -2.69
N VAL A 88 14.06 -13.28 -2.82
CA VAL A 88 12.65 -12.92 -2.56
C VAL A 88 11.71 -13.56 -3.60
N ALA A 89 12.08 -13.60 -4.88
CA ALA A 89 11.28 -14.29 -5.89
C ALA A 89 11.18 -15.80 -5.62
N TYR A 90 12.27 -16.44 -5.20
CA TYR A 90 12.28 -17.86 -4.80
C TYR A 90 11.41 -18.12 -3.56
N ALA A 91 11.50 -17.26 -2.54
CA ALA A 91 10.64 -17.36 -1.36
C ALA A 91 9.15 -17.20 -1.73
N LEU A 92 8.83 -16.29 -2.66
CA LEU A 92 7.46 -16.10 -3.17
C LEU A 92 6.99 -17.26 -4.05
N SER A 93 7.85 -17.90 -4.83
CA SER A 93 7.46 -19.10 -5.60
C SER A 93 7.22 -20.31 -4.71
N GLN A 94 7.98 -20.44 -3.62
CA GLN A 94 7.82 -21.54 -2.67
C GLN A 94 6.57 -21.40 -1.79
N THR A 95 6.28 -20.16 -1.36
CA THR A 95 5.20 -19.88 -0.39
C THR A 95 3.90 -19.48 -1.08
N GLY A 96 3.95 -19.02 -2.32
CA GLY A 96 2.80 -18.44 -3.03
C GLY A 96 2.51 -17.01 -2.57
N PRO A 97 1.23 -16.58 -2.53
CA PRO A 97 0.85 -15.23 -2.13
C PRO A 97 1.09 -15.05 -0.62
N ALA A 98 2.19 -14.38 -0.28
CA ALA A 98 2.73 -14.36 1.08
C ALA A 98 2.85 -12.94 1.63
N PHE A 99 2.76 -12.83 2.95
CA PHE A 99 3.06 -11.58 3.65
C PHE A 99 4.56 -11.38 3.82
N LYS A 100 4.98 -10.12 4.03
CA LYS A 100 6.37 -9.77 4.33
C LYS A 100 6.97 -10.68 5.43
N GLU A 101 6.21 -10.96 6.49
CA GLU A 101 6.64 -11.80 7.63
C GLU A 101 6.89 -13.26 7.24
N GLU A 102 6.12 -13.79 6.29
CA GLU A 102 6.27 -15.17 5.80
C GLU A 102 7.48 -15.26 4.87
N VAL A 103 7.64 -14.28 3.99
CA VAL A 103 8.80 -14.17 3.11
C VAL A 103 10.09 -14.07 3.93
N THR A 104 10.13 -13.24 4.97
CA THR A 104 11.31 -13.13 5.84
C THR A 104 11.60 -14.41 6.63
N ARG A 105 10.58 -15.16 7.06
CA ARG A 105 10.77 -16.47 7.69
C ARG A 105 11.41 -17.47 6.73
N VAL A 106 10.85 -17.64 5.53
CA VAL A 106 11.39 -18.58 4.52
C VAL A 106 12.79 -18.19 4.10
N LEU A 107 13.09 -16.90 3.97
CA LEU A 107 14.45 -16.42 3.69
C LEU A 107 15.42 -16.67 4.85
N ASN A 108 14.97 -16.57 6.10
CA ASN A 108 15.79 -16.85 7.28
C ASN A 108 16.05 -18.35 7.45
N ASP A 109 15.10 -19.20 7.06
CA ASP A 109 15.27 -20.65 7.04
C ASP A 109 16.29 -21.09 5.96
N LEU A 110 16.37 -20.35 4.85
CA LEU A 110 17.30 -20.61 3.74
C LEU A 110 18.70 -20.01 3.96
N ASP A 111 18.80 -18.85 4.61
CA ASP A 111 20.06 -18.17 4.96
C ASP A 111 20.07 -17.79 6.46
N PRO A 112 20.37 -18.74 7.36
CA PRO A 112 20.47 -18.45 8.80
C PRO A 112 21.69 -17.58 9.16
N GLU A 113 22.60 -17.34 8.22
CA GLU A 113 23.80 -16.52 8.40
C GLU A 113 23.51 -15.00 8.37
N ALA A 114 22.31 -14.60 7.93
CA ALA A 114 21.94 -13.21 7.77
C ALA A 114 21.26 -12.63 9.02
N ASP A 115 21.70 -11.45 9.47
CA ASP A 115 21.06 -10.73 10.59
C ASP A 115 19.57 -10.50 10.31
N PRO A 116 18.63 -10.99 11.15
CA PRO A 116 17.20 -10.94 10.88
C PRO A 116 16.67 -9.50 10.77
N LYS A 117 17.30 -8.55 11.47
CA LYS A 117 16.95 -7.12 11.41
C LYS A 117 17.36 -6.45 10.09
N LYS A 118 18.46 -6.89 9.47
CA LYS A 118 18.91 -6.38 8.16
C LYS A 118 18.08 -7.01 7.05
N LEU A 119 17.83 -8.32 7.16
CA LEU A 119 16.99 -9.07 6.24
C LEU A 119 15.57 -8.49 6.15
N ASP A 120 14.95 -8.17 7.28
CA ASP A 120 13.60 -7.60 7.29
C ASP A 120 13.50 -6.24 6.57
N LYS A 121 14.51 -5.38 6.74
CA LYS A 121 14.61 -4.09 6.04
C LYS A 121 14.84 -4.30 4.56
N ASP A 122 15.77 -5.16 4.20
CA ASP A 122 16.12 -5.45 2.80
C ASP A 122 14.94 -6.06 2.04
N VAL A 123 14.25 -7.03 2.65
CA VAL A 123 13.02 -7.63 2.08
C VAL A 123 11.95 -6.56 1.88
N THR A 124 11.74 -5.66 2.84
CA THR A 124 10.76 -4.56 2.70
C THR A 124 11.09 -3.64 1.51
N VAL A 125 12.35 -3.22 1.41
CA VAL A 125 12.83 -2.34 0.33
C VAL A 125 12.70 -3.05 -1.02
N LYS A 126 13.04 -4.35 -1.08
CA LYS A 126 12.98 -5.14 -2.31
C LYS A 126 11.56 -5.44 -2.74
N LEU A 127 10.66 -5.88 -1.86
CA LEU A 127 9.24 -6.06 -2.18
C LEU A 127 8.63 -4.77 -2.71
N SER A 128 8.91 -3.64 -2.05
CA SER A 128 8.43 -2.33 -2.50
C SER A 128 8.99 -1.94 -3.87
N SER A 129 10.27 -2.24 -4.12
CA SER A 129 10.93 -1.95 -5.40
C SER A 129 10.36 -2.84 -6.53
N LEU A 130 10.14 -4.12 -6.26
CA LEU A 130 9.60 -5.08 -7.22
C LEU A 130 8.15 -4.74 -7.58
N TYR A 131 7.34 -4.37 -6.58
CA TYR A 131 5.97 -3.90 -6.81
C TYR A 131 5.95 -2.62 -7.66
N LYS A 132 6.77 -1.61 -7.31
CA LYS A 132 6.90 -0.37 -8.11
C LYS A 132 7.39 -0.61 -9.54
N LYS A 133 8.17 -1.67 -9.76
CA LYS A 133 8.66 -2.09 -11.07
C LYS A 133 7.65 -2.97 -11.83
N GLY A 134 6.48 -3.28 -11.28
CA GLY A 134 5.48 -4.14 -11.91
C GLY A 134 5.93 -5.60 -12.06
N ARG A 135 6.90 -6.04 -11.24
CA ARG A 135 7.47 -7.39 -11.32
C ARG A 135 6.81 -8.41 -10.39
N ILE A 136 6.06 -7.92 -9.40
CA ILE A 136 5.24 -8.70 -8.47
C ILE A 136 3.92 -7.95 -8.26
N ASN A 137 2.85 -8.69 -8.02
CA ASN A 137 1.56 -8.15 -7.65
C ASN A 137 1.47 -7.99 -6.13
N ALA A 138 0.80 -6.94 -5.65
CA ALA A 138 0.52 -6.76 -4.23
C ALA A 138 -0.97 -6.49 -4.04
N VAL A 139 -1.64 -7.40 -3.33
CA VAL A 139 -3.05 -7.27 -2.95
C VAL A 139 -3.09 -6.75 -1.52
N ARG A 140 -3.80 -5.64 -1.29
CA ARG A 140 -3.96 -5.08 0.05
C ARG A 140 -5.05 -5.86 0.80
N GLU A 141 -4.63 -6.63 1.79
CA GLU A 141 -5.50 -7.40 2.68
C GLU A 141 -5.53 -6.70 4.05
N GLY A 142 -6.51 -5.81 4.23
CA GLY A 142 -6.65 -4.97 5.43
C GLY A 142 -5.51 -3.95 5.61
N ARG A 143 -4.70 -4.15 6.66
CA ARG A 143 -3.51 -3.31 6.98
C ARG A 143 -2.20 -3.85 6.40
N LYS A 144 -2.20 -5.05 5.82
CA LYS A 144 -1.01 -5.70 5.28
C LYS A 144 -1.12 -5.82 3.75
N TYR A 145 0.03 -5.94 3.11
CA TYR A 145 0.11 -6.26 1.67
C TYR A 145 0.51 -7.72 1.53
N LYS A 146 -0.27 -8.45 0.74
CA LYS A 146 0.01 -9.81 0.31
C LYS A 146 0.68 -9.74 -1.06
N TYR A 147 1.89 -10.24 -1.16
CA TYR A 147 2.68 -10.17 -2.39
C TYR A 147 2.57 -11.50 -3.13
N SER A 148 2.35 -11.46 -4.43
CA SER A 148 2.38 -12.61 -5.32
C SER A 148 3.25 -12.31 -6.53
N LEU A 149 3.81 -13.36 -7.14
CA LEU A 149 4.39 -13.25 -8.48
C LEU A 149 3.29 -13.02 -9.53
#